data_AF-A0A9P4P1R0-F1
#
_entry.id   AF-A0A9P4P1R0-F1
#
_cell.length_a   1.000
_cell.length_b   1.000
_cell.length_c   1.000
_cell.angle_alpha   90.00
_cell.angle_beta   90.00
_cell.angle_gamma   90.00
#
_symmetry.space_group_name_H-M   'P 1'
#
loop_
_entity.id
_entity.type
_entity.pdbx_description
1 polymer ?
#
loop_
_entity_poly.entity_id
_entity_poly.type
_entity_poly.pdbx_seq_one_letter_code
_entity_poly.pdbx_strand_id
1 'polypeptide(L)'
;MSSSGESNEERDIVRFDLFELKDVPGKGKGLIATQEIQPGTCLISEAPLFTTAEIQSSDTERELVRIIKSLPRDSQRAFLSLHNNNPGREPFSNIVRSNGYPLGPSSDVGGIFVKIARINHSCLANTQQAWNTGRNQETVYAVRNIKKGEEITIAYTIGGTSAERKSRMKQFFGFECRCELCSRSGKQLRTSDANYTRMAELDDSIGDSGRVRKTPEKALSDCRELLDLYRKEKISDARLPRLYYDAFQICIMHGDQARGREFALRCAKEWTICQGNDSEDVLEMLDYADFPSSHGGFGGSMKWEQSIDAIPRGKTEEEMEKWLWRLD
;
A
#
# COMPACT_ATOMS: atom_id res chain seq x y z
N MET A 1 -9.50 -19.52 35.41
CA MET A 1 -8.05 -19.25 35.22
C MET A 1 -7.95 -17.97 34.42
N SER A 2 -7.35 -16.97 35.04
CA SER A 2 -7.20 -15.59 34.58
C SER A 2 -6.37 -15.53 33.30
N SER A 3 -6.97 -15.20 32.15
CA SER A 3 -6.19 -14.71 31.01
C SER A 3 -5.88 -13.24 31.28
N SER A 4 -4.66 -12.98 31.73
CA SER A 4 -4.08 -11.64 31.81
C SER A 4 -4.17 -11.00 30.42
N GLY A 5 -5.03 -9.98 30.30
CA GLY A 5 -4.97 -9.05 29.18
C GLY A 5 -3.66 -8.28 29.28
N GLU A 6 -2.67 -8.66 28.49
CA GLU A 6 -1.59 -7.78 28.10
C GLU A 6 -2.24 -6.53 27.50
N SER A 7 -1.87 -5.35 27.98
CA SER A 7 -2.36 -4.09 27.40
C SER A 7 -1.93 -4.03 25.94
N ASN A 8 -2.79 -3.51 25.05
CA ASN A 8 -2.46 -3.33 23.62
C ASN A 8 -1.12 -2.59 23.40
N GLU A 9 -0.67 -1.78 24.36
CA GLU A 9 0.62 -1.08 24.33
C GLU A 9 1.86 -2.02 24.32
N GLU A 10 1.78 -3.24 24.86
CA GLU A 10 2.90 -4.20 24.85
C GLU A 10 3.10 -4.90 23.49
N ARG A 11 2.17 -4.72 22.54
CA ARG A 11 2.24 -5.31 21.19
C ARG A 11 2.53 -4.28 20.09
N ASP A 12 2.48 -3.00 20.42
CA ASP A 12 2.79 -1.96 19.44
C ASP A 12 4.30 -1.90 19.17
N ILE A 13 4.66 -1.89 17.89
CA ILE A 13 6.03 -1.62 17.46
C ILE A 13 6.08 -0.16 17.06
N VAL A 14 6.92 0.64 17.72
CA VAL A 14 7.18 2.02 17.30
C VAL A 14 8.67 2.29 17.40
N ARG A 15 9.34 2.34 16.26
CA ARG A 15 10.79 2.46 16.16
C ARG A 15 11.27 3.90 16.34
N PHE A 16 11.07 4.47 17.52
CA PHE A 16 11.53 5.83 17.88
C PHE A 16 13.05 6.00 17.77
N ASP A 17 13.81 4.91 17.70
CA ASP A 17 15.25 4.93 17.38
C ASP A 17 15.52 5.32 15.91
N LEU A 18 14.58 5.08 14.99
CA LEU A 18 14.72 5.32 13.55
C LEU A 18 14.20 6.69 13.10
N PHE A 19 13.31 7.31 13.86
CA PHE A 19 12.68 8.58 13.50
C PHE A 19 12.26 9.42 14.71
N GLU A 20 12.06 10.70 14.48
CA GLU A 20 11.55 11.66 15.45
C GLU A 20 10.38 12.48 14.87
N LEU A 21 9.48 12.91 15.74
CA LEU A 21 8.37 13.80 15.38
C LEU A 21 8.87 15.25 15.38
N LYS A 22 8.75 15.94 14.25
CA LYS A 22 9.16 17.35 14.09
C LYS A 22 8.05 18.19 13.50
N ASP A 23 8.12 19.50 13.74
CA ASP A 23 7.30 20.45 12.98
C ASP A 23 7.90 20.59 11.57
N VAL A 24 7.05 20.38 10.56
CA VAL A 24 7.41 20.42 9.14
C VAL A 24 6.73 21.64 8.51
N PRO A 25 7.49 22.60 7.96
CA PRO A 25 6.93 23.82 7.37
C PRO A 25 5.84 23.53 6.34
N GLY A 26 4.65 24.08 6.56
CA GLY A 26 3.49 23.92 5.68
C GLY A 26 2.78 22.55 5.76
N LYS A 27 3.21 21.63 6.62
CA LYS A 27 2.57 20.32 6.83
C LYS A 27 2.20 20.02 8.29
N GLY A 28 2.47 20.95 9.21
CA GLY A 28 2.19 20.72 10.64
C GLY A 28 3.27 19.85 11.26
N LYS A 29 2.92 18.65 11.72
CA LYS A 29 3.89 17.69 12.28
C LYS A 29 4.17 16.57 11.28
N GLY A 30 5.37 16.03 11.31
CA GLY A 30 5.78 14.91 10.46
C GLY A 30 6.88 14.07 11.11
N LEU A 31 7.07 12.85 10.62
CA LEU A 31 8.10 11.94 11.08
C LEU A 31 9.36 12.12 10.22
N ILE A 32 10.50 12.38 10.85
CA ILE A 32 11.78 12.60 10.17
C ILE A 32 12.75 11.49 10.57
N ALA A 33 13.35 10.82 9.58
CA ALA A 33 14.32 9.76 9.83
C ALA A 33 15.58 10.31 10.53
N THR A 34 16.00 9.67 11.61
CA THR A 34 17.22 10.05 12.38
C THR A 34 18.47 9.36 11.86
N GLN A 35 18.28 8.31 11.05
CA GLN A 35 19.31 7.48 10.43
C GLN A 35 18.81 6.94 9.09
N GLU A 36 19.65 6.19 8.38
CA GLU A 36 19.26 5.49 7.16
C GLU A 36 18.35 4.30 7.51
N ILE A 37 17.27 4.11 6.74
CA ILE A 37 16.27 3.06 6.95
C ILE A 37 16.14 2.24 5.66
N GLN A 38 16.39 0.94 5.78
CA GLN A 38 16.35 0.02 4.64
C GLN A 38 14.91 -0.40 4.28
N PRO A 39 14.63 -0.73 3.00
CA PRO A 39 13.35 -1.30 2.58
C PRO A 39 13.02 -2.58 3.37
N GLY A 40 11.73 -2.81 3.66
CA GLY A 40 11.24 -3.93 4.46
C GLY A 40 11.34 -3.71 5.98
N THR A 41 11.81 -2.55 6.44
CA THR A 41 11.84 -2.23 7.87
C THR A 41 10.43 -1.85 8.35
N CYS A 42 9.88 -2.58 9.32
CA CYS A 42 8.68 -2.18 10.05
C CYS A 42 8.98 -0.97 10.95
N LEU A 43 8.38 0.17 10.65
CA LEU A 43 8.56 1.41 11.41
C LEU A 43 7.53 1.55 12.53
N ILE A 44 6.28 1.24 12.20
CA ILE A 44 5.14 1.32 13.09
C ILE A 44 4.26 0.08 12.88
N SER A 45 3.81 -0.53 13.97
CA SER A 45 2.74 -1.54 14.05
C SER A 45 1.88 -1.08 15.23
N GLU A 46 0.72 -0.49 14.96
CA GLU A 46 -0.10 0.21 15.97
C GLU A 46 -1.51 -0.39 16.00
N ALA A 47 -1.96 -0.78 17.19
CA ALA A 47 -3.36 -1.16 17.41
C ALA A 47 -4.26 0.10 17.34
N PRO A 48 -5.52 -0.03 16.87
CA PRO A 48 -6.41 1.12 16.81
C PRO A 48 -6.68 1.66 18.22
N LEU A 49 -6.64 2.99 18.36
CA LEU A 49 -7.06 3.66 19.60
C LEU A 49 -8.54 3.39 19.90
N PHE A 50 -9.36 3.39 18.85
CA PHE A 50 -10.74 2.90 18.82
C PHE A 50 -11.13 2.64 17.36
N THR A 51 -12.26 1.95 17.16
CA THR A 51 -12.79 1.63 15.82
C THR A 51 -14.14 2.27 15.56
N THR A 52 -14.50 2.48 14.30
CA THR A 52 -15.84 2.97 13.93
C THR A 52 -16.92 1.90 14.04
N ALA A 53 -16.57 0.63 14.26
CA ALA A 53 -17.54 -0.44 14.52
C ALA A 53 -18.34 -0.22 15.81
N GLU A 54 -17.79 0.59 16.72
CA GLU A 54 -18.46 1.01 17.96
C GLU A 54 -19.55 2.07 17.73
N ILE A 55 -19.62 2.65 16.53
CA ILE A 55 -20.59 3.68 16.15
C ILE A 55 -21.80 2.99 15.53
N GLN A 56 -22.90 2.93 16.28
CA GLN A 56 -24.11 2.20 15.90
C GLN A 56 -25.31 3.12 15.68
N SER A 57 -25.22 4.38 16.09
CA SER A 57 -26.31 5.35 15.93
C SER A 57 -26.07 6.31 14.77
N SER A 58 -27.17 6.95 14.33
CA SER A 58 -27.11 8.06 13.39
C SER A 58 -26.51 9.34 13.98
N ASP A 59 -26.36 9.44 15.30
CA ASP A 59 -25.75 10.58 16.00
C ASP A 59 -24.27 10.28 16.30
N THR A 60 -23.49 10.19 15.22
CA THR A 60 -22.07 9.82 15.22
C THR A 60 -21.24 10.68 16.17
N GLU A 61 -21.46 12.00 16.19
CA GLU A 61 -20.69 12.91 17.03
C GLU A 61 -20.90 12.61 18.52
N ARG A 62 -22.15 12.35 18.94
CA ARG A 62 -22.46 12.05 20.33
C ARG A 62 -21.85 10.73 20.78
N GLU A 63 -21.79 9.73 19.91
CA GLU A 63 -21.13 8.45 20.22
C GLU A 63 -19.61 8.60 20.31
N LEU A 64 -18.99 9.33 19.38
CA LEU A 64 -17.57 9.65 19.47
C LEU A 64 -17.24 10.40 20.76
N VAL A 65 -18.08 11.33 21.21
CA VAL A 65 -17.91 11.99 22.52
C VAL A 65 -17.89 10.98 23.67
N ARG A 66 -18.73 9.93 23.63
CA ARG A 66 -18.76 8.89 24.68
C ARG A 66 -17.50 8.02 24.61
N ILE A 67 -17.13 7.57 23.42
CA ILE A 67 -15.92 6.75 23.17
C ILE A 67 -14.69 7.52 23.64
N ILE A 68 -14.48 8.76 23.19
CA ILE A 68 -13.30 9.53 23.59
C ILE A 68 -13.30 9.80 25.09
N LYS A 69 -14.45 10.07 25.73
CA LYS A 69 -14.51 10.27 27.18
C LYS A 69 -14.14 9.02 28.00
N SER A 70 -14.33 7.82 27.47
CA SER A 70 -13.95 6.57 28.15
C SER A 70 -12.46 6.23 28.03
N LEU A 71 -11.75 6.82 27.05
CA LEU A 71 -10.31 6.62 26.87
C LEU A 71 -9.48 7.22 28.02
N PRO A 72 -8.26 6.72 28.28
CA PRO A 72 -7.31 7.36 29.19
C PRO A 72 -7.03 8.83 28.82
N ARG A 73 -6.64 9.66 29.80
CA ARG A 73 -6.41 11.10 29.59
C ARG A 73 -5.33 11.39 28.56
N ASP A 74 -4.29 10.58 28.49
CA ASP A 74 -3.23 10.74 27.50
C ASP A 74 -3.71 10.41 26.10
N SER A 75 -4.51 9.35 25.96
CA SER A 75 -5.18 8.98 24.70
C SER A 75 -6.16 10.05 24.22
N GLN A 76 -6.93 10.66 25.13
CA GLN A 76 -7.81 11.80 24.80
C GLN A 76 -6.99 12.97 24.24
N ARG A 77 -5.90 13.34 24.94
CA ARG A 77 -5.01 14.43 24.50
C ARG A 77 -4.37 14.12 23.15
N ALA A 78 -3.93 12.88 22.96
CA ALA A 78 -3.36 12.39 21.72
C ALA A 78 -4.35 12.53 20.55
N PHE A 79 -5.58 12.00 20.70
CA PHE A 79 -6.64 12.13 19.70
C PHE A 79 -6.96 13.60 19.38
N LEU A 80 -7.17 14.43 20.40
CA LEU A 80 -7.53 15.84 20.23
C LEU A 80 -6.40 16.68 19.61
N SER A 81 -5.17 16.16 19.58
CA SER A 81 -4.01 16.79 18.95
C SER A 81 -3.78 16.35 17.49
N LEU A 82 -4.63 15.48 16.95
CA LEU A 82 -4.61 15.11 15.54
C LEU A 82 -5.13 16.25 14.66
N HIS A 83 -4.78 16.21 13.38
CA HIS A 83 -5.15 17.25 12.45
C HIS A 83 -6.66 17.21 12.14
N ASN A 84 -7.28 18.37 11.94
CA ASN A 84 -8.70 18.48 11.58
C ASN A 84 -8.82 19.36 10.33
N ASN A 85 -9.10 18.73 9.18
CA ASN A 85 -9.24 19.44 7.90
C ASN A 85 -10.48 20.33 7.83
N ASN A 86 -11.49 20.07 8.67
CA ASN A 86 -12.78 20.76 8.65
C ASN A 86 -13.15 21.24 10.06
N PRO A 87 -12.46 22.25 10.62
CA PRO A 87 -12.79 22.78 11.93
C PRO A 87 -14.19 23.41 11.91
N GLY A 88 -15.00 23.14 12.95
CA GLY A 88 -16.37 23.64 13.02
C GLY A 88 -17.28 22.77 13.88
N ARG A 89 -18.52 22.59 13.42
CA ARG A 89 -19.46 21.65 14.04
C ARG A 89 -18.95 20.22 13.88
N GLU A 90 -19.23 19.39 14.88
CA GLU A 90 -18.81 17.99 14.94
C GLU A 90 -17.29 17.76 14.91
N PRO A 91 -16.53 18.38 15.83
CA PRO A 91 -15.07 18.29 15.85
C PRO A 91 -14.54 16.86 15.95
N PHE A 92 -15.20 15.96 16.68
CA PHE A 92 -14.73 14.58 16.82
C PHE A 92 -14.87 13.82 15.50
N SER A 93 -16.03 13.94 14.86
CA SER A 93 -16.30 13.35 13.54
C SER A 93 -15.33 13.88 12.48
N ASN A 94 -15.01 15.18 12.51
CA ASN A 94 -14.10 15.77 11.53
C ASN A 94 -12.64 15.34 11.75
N ILE A 95 -12.19 15.15 13.00
CA ILE A 95 -10.89 14.52 13.29
C ILE A 95 -10.87 13.08 12.76
N VAL A 96 -11.92 12.29 12.99
CA VAL A 96 -12.00 10.92 12.47
C VAL A 96 -11.94 10.90 10.95
N ARG A 97 -12.70 11.76 10.26
CA ARG A 97 -12.66 11.88 8.79
C ARG A 97 -11.28 12.24 8.24
N SER A 98 -10.49 12.99 8.99
CA SER A 98 -9.14 13.42 8.58
C SER A 98 -8.04 12.38 8.83
N ASN A 99 -8.24 11.43 9.75
CA ASN A 99 -7.17 10.56 10.25
C ASN A 99 -7.54 9.07 10.32
N GLY A 100 -8.76 8.71 9.95
CA GLY A 100 -9.24 7.33 9.95
C GLY A 100 -8.67 6.51 8.79
N TYR A 101 -8.27 5.28 9.09
CA TYR A 101 -7.82 4.30 8.10
C TYR A 101 -8.80 3.12 8.07
N PRO A 102 -9.19 2.61 6.89
CA PRO A 102 -10.00 1.40 6.81
C PRO A 102 -9.19 0.21 7.34
N LEU A 103 -9.83 -0.72 8.05
CA LEU A 103 -9.19 -1.94 8.57
C LEU A 103 -9.06 -3.00 7.46
N GLY A 104 -8.35 -2.63 6.39
CA GLY A 104 -8.18 -3.42 5.17
C GLY A 104 -8.95 -2.89 3.95
N PRO A 105 -8.58 -3.30 2.72
CA PRO A 105 -9.08 -2.71 1.48
C PRO A 105 -10.60 -2.79 1.27
N SER A 106 -11.26 -3.79 1.85
CA SER A 106 -12.72 -4.02 1.69
C SER A 106 -13.51 -3.77 2.97
N SER A 107 -12.89 -3.22 4.00
CA SER A 107 -13.55 -2.97 5.29
C SER A 107 -14.35 -1.68 5.26
N ASP A 108 -15.58 -1.73 5.75
CA ASP A 108 -16.42 -0.56 6.07
C ASP A 108 -16.10 0.00 7.47
N VAL A 109 -15.29 -0.73 8.25
CA VAL A 109 -14.80 -0.31 9.56
C VAL A 109 -13.48 0.44 9.40
N GLY A 110 -13.40 1.61 10.01
CA GLY A 110 -12.17 2.37 10.16
C GLY A 110 -11.62 2.33 11.58
N GLY A 111 -10.32 2.62 11.72
CA GLY A 111 -9.64 2.81 12.99
C GLY A 111 -8.90 4.13 13.06
N ILE A 112 -8.65 4.60 14.29
CA ILE A 112 -7.78 5.75 14.55
C ILE A 112 -6.44 5.28 15.10
N PHE A 113 -5.37 5.63 14.40
CA PHE A 113 -3.99 5.24 14.71
C PHE A 113 -3.17 6.50 14.94
N VAL A 114 -2.94 6.86 16.20
CA VAL A 114 -2.44 8.21 16.57
C VAL A 114 -1.05 8.47 15.99
N LYS A 115 -0.18 7.46 15.99
CA LYS A 115 1.20 7.60 15.53
C LYS A 115 1.25 7.58 14.01
N ILE A 116 0.50 6.69 13.37
CA ILE A 116 0.41 6.60 11.90
C ILE A 116 -0.24 7.85 11.30
N ALA A 117 -1.22 8.45 11.98
CA ALA A 117 -1.83 9.72 11.60
C ALA A 117 -0.86 10.93 11.58
N ARG A 118 0.38 10.79 12.07
CA ARG A 118 1.43 11.81 11.95
C ARG A 118 2.23 11.74 10.66
N ILE A 119 2.05 10.70 9.85
CA ILE A 119 2.82 10.50 8.63
C ILE A 119 2.21 11.35 7.52
N ASN A 120 2.97 12.29 6.98
CA ASN A 120 2.50 13.19 5.93
C ASN A 120 2.45 12.51 4.55
N HIS A 121 1.76 13.19 3.63
CA HIS A 121 1.65 12.76 2.25
C HIS A 121 2.92 13.02 1.41
N SER A 122 3.25 12.06 0.54
CA SER A 122 3.98 12.27 -0.71
C SER A 122 3.36 11.43 -1.83
N CYS A 123 3.28 11.97 -3.07
CA CYS A 123 2.83 11.19 -4.23
C CYS A 123 3.86 10.13 -4.66
N LEU A 124 5.12 10.30 -4.25
CA LEU A 124 6.18 9.30 -4.34
C LEU A 124 6.59 8.96 -2.90
N ALA A 125 5.71 8.25 -2.21
CA ALA A 125 5.91 7.85 -0.82
C ALA A 125 7.16 6.99 -0.65
N ASN A 126 7.69 6.95 0.56
CA ASN A 126 8.79 6.06 0.93
C ASN A 126 8.38 4.97 1.94
N THR A 127 7.12 4.98 2.35
CA THR A 127 6.50 3.93 3.15
C THR A 127 5.15 3.50 2.59
N GLN A 128 4.75 2.27 2.91
CA GLN A 128 3.43 1.71 2.66
C GLN A 128 2.76 1.44 4.01
N GLN A 129 1.49 1.85 4.14
CA GLN A 129 0.64 1.42 5.26
C GLN A 129 -0.24 0.24 4.84
N ALA A 130 -0.49 -0.69 5.74
CA ALA A 130 -1.45 -1.77 5.52
C ALA A 130 -1.95 -2.38 6.83
N TRP A 131 -3.25 -2.69 6.85
CA TRP A 131 -3.88 -3.44 7.92
C TRP A 131 -3.40 -4.90 7.91
N ASN A 132 -2.81 -5.33 9.01
CA ASN A 132 -2.44 -6.72 9.24
C ASN A 132 -3.49 -7.39 10.12
N THR A 133 -4.35 -8.21 9.52
CA THR A 133 -5.42 -8.95 10.19
C THR A 133 -4.89 -9.89 11.29
N GLY A 134 -3.77 -10.59 11.03
CA GLY A 134 -3.16 -11.51 11.99
C GLY A 134 -2.71 -10.81 13.28
N ARG A 135 -2.29 -9.55 13.18
CA ARG A 135 -1.90 -8.71 14.33
C ARG A 135 -3.04 -7.87 14.89
N ASN A 136 -4.12 -7.67 14.15
CA ASN A 136 -5.12 -6.63 14.39
C ASN A 136 -4.49 -5.24 14.56
N GLN A 137 -3.53 -4.91 13.69
CA GLN A 137 -2.77 -3.66 13.75
C GLN A 137 -2.62 -3.06 12.36
N GLU A 138 -2.57 -1.73 12.31
CA GLU A 138 -2.14 -0.99 11.14
C GLU A 138 -0.61 -0.94 11.14
N THR A 139 0.01 -1.26 10.01
CA THR A 139 1.47 -1.35 9.89
C THR A 139 2.01 -0.32 8.92
N VAL A 140 3.26 0.09 9.11
CA VAL A 140 3.96 1.00 8.21
C VAL A 140 5.36 0.46 7.95
N TYR A 141 5.63 0.09 6.70
CA TYR A 141 6.92 -0.41 6.26
C TYR A 141 7.61 0.57 5.30
N ALA A 142 8.94 0.69 5.41
CA ALA A 142 9.75 1.36 4.41
C ALA A 142 9.75 0.54 3.11
N VAL A 143 9.40 1.16 1.98
CA VAL A 143 9.37 0.48 0.66
C VAL A 143 10.54 0.85 -0.24
N ARG A 144 11.33 1.84 0.17
CA ARG A 144 12.59 2.23 -0.45
C ARG A 144 13.54 2.74 0.63
N ASN A 145 14.81 2.90 0.28
CA ASN A 145 15.79 3.47 1.21
C ASN A 145 15.38 4.89 1.60
N ILE A 146 15.33 5.18 2.91
CA ILE A 146 15.02 6.50 3.48
C ILE A 146 16.29 7.04 4.10
N LYS A 147 16.75 8.20 3.65
CA LYS A 147 18.00 8.80 4.15
C LYS A 147 17.78 9.47 5.50
N LYS A 148 18.85 9.57 6.30
CA LYS A 148 18.86 10.44 7.48
C LYS A 148 18.41 11.86 7.11
N GLY A 149 17.44 12.39 7.84
CA GLY A 149 16.84 13.71 7.64
C GLY A 149 15.72 13.74 6.60
N GLU A 150 15.43 12.63 5.91
CA GLU A 150 14.29 12.52 5.00
C GLU A 150 12.98 12.35 5.80
N GLU A 151 11.91 12.97 5.31
CA GLU A 151 10.58 12.81 5.89
C GLU A 151 10.01 11.43 5.51
N ILE A 152 9.51 10.70 6.50
CA ILE A 152 8.74 9.47 6.30
C ILE A 152 7.34 9.87 5.81
N THR A 153 6.91 9.30 4.69
CA THR A 153 5.67 9.68 4.02
C THR A 153 4.91 8.48 3.46
N ILE A 154 3.58 8.59 3.44
CA ILE A 154 2.66 7.66 2.77
C ILE A 154 1.90 8.34 1.62
N ALA A 155 1.31 7.54 0.73
CA ALA A 155 0.48 8.04 -0.35
C ALA A 155 -1.00 8.09 0.08
N TYR A 156 -1.54 9.29 0.35
CA TYR A 156 -2.97 9.49 0.62
C TYR A 156 -3.85 9.31 -0.62
N THR A 157 -3.26 9.43 -1.80
CA THR A 157 -3.90 9.14 -3.08
C THR A 157 -2.88 8.49 -4.01
N ILE A 158 -3.36 7.66 -4.92
CA ILE A 158 -2.55 6.90 -5.86
C ILE A 158 -2.96 7.28 -7.29
N GLY A 159 -1.97 7.34 -8.19
CA GLY A 159 -2.18 7.56 -9.61
C GLY A 159 -2.51 9.01 -10.01
N GLY A 160 -2.84 9.19 -11.29
CA GLY A 160 -3.20 10.47 -11.90
C GLY A 160 -2.02 11.39 -12.18
N THR A 161 -2.28 12.41 -13.00
CA THR A 161 -1.38 13.52 -13.35
C THR A 161 -1.13 14.46 -12.16
N SER A 162 -0.13 15.32 -12.27
CA SER A 162 0.17 16.34 -11.27
C SER A 162 -1.01 17.27 -10.98
N ALA A 163 -1.79 17.63 -12.00
CA ALA A 163 -2.99 18.46 -11.85
C ALA A 163 -4.08 17.74 -11.04
N GLU A 164 -4.35 16.47 -11.37
CA GLU A 164 -5.34 15.65 -10.67
C GLU A 164 -4.94 15.40 -9.22
N ARG A 165 -3.67 15.03 -8.97
CA ARG A 165 -3.16 14.82 -7.61
C ARG A 165 -3.26 16.09 -6.77
N LYS A 166 -2.86 17.25 -7.31
CA LYS A 166 -2.98 18.55 -6.60
C LYS A 166 -4.44 18.91 -6.32
N SER A 167 -5.34 18.67 -7.29
CA SER A 167 -6.78 18.88 -7.12
C SER A 167 -7.34 18.03 -5.98
N ARG A 168 -7.07 16.72 -5.96
CA ARG A 168 -7.49 15.79 -4.91
C ARG A 168 -6.94 16.19 -3.53
N MET A 169 -5.66 16.56 -3.44
CA MET A 169 -5.06 16.99 -2.17
C MET A 169 -5.71 18.27 -1.64
N LYS A 170 -6.02 19.23 -2.52
CA LYS A 170 -6.73 20.44 -2.12
C LYS A 170 -8.17 20.14 -1.69
N GLN A 171 -8.88 19.29 -2.43
CA GLN A 171 -10.29 18.97 -2.19
C GLN A 171 -10.50 18.16 -0.90
N PHE A 172 -9.71 17.11 -0.69
CA PHE A 172 -9.92 16.16 0.40
C PHE A 172 -9.07 16.44 1.64
N PHE A 173 -7.92 17.10 1.47
CA PHE A 173 -6.96 17.34 2.55
C PHE A 173 -6.62 18.82 2.78
N GLY A 174 -7.19 19.74 2.00
CA GLY A 174 -7.05 21.18 2.24
C GLY A 174 -5.66 21.76 1.95
N PHE A 175 -4.74 21.02 1.32
CA PHE A 175 -3.39 21.51 1.01
C PHE A 175 -2.99 21.29 -0.46
N GLU A 176 -2.07 22.12 -0.94
CA GLU A 176 -1.46 21.93 -2.26
C GLU A 176 -0.22 21.04 -2.15
N CYS A 177 -0.20 19.91 -2.86
CA CYS A 177 0.93 18.98 -2.81
C CYS A 177 2.17 19.54 -3.50
N ARG A 178 3.28 19.59 -2.74
CA ARG A 178 4.61 20.05 -3.17
C ARG A 178 5.68 18.97 -3.04
N CYS A 179 5.29 17.69 -3.03
CA CYS A 179 6.24 16.58 -3.00
C CYS A 179 7.16 16.57 -4.23
N GLU A 180 8.23 15.78 -4.19
CA GLU A 180 9.23 15.69 -5.27
C GLU A 180 8.61 15.44 -6.65
N LEU A 181 7.53 14.65 -6.73
CA LEU A 181 6.84 14.36 -7.98
C LEU A 181 6.02 15.56 -8.49
N CYS A 182 5.27 16.22 -7.61
CA CYS A 182 4.39 17.35 -7.94
C CYS A 182 5.13 18.69 -8.11
N SER A 183 6.39 18.75 -7.64
CA SER A 183 7.27 19.91 -7.77
C SER A 183 8.19 19.84 -9.00
N ARG A 184 8.15 18.74 -9.78
CA ARG A 184 8.81 18.69 -11.10
C ARG A 184 8.29 19.81 -12.01
N SER A 185 9.10 20.21 -12.98
CA SER A 185 8.74 21.28 -13.92
C SER A 185 9.11 20.95 -15.37
N GLY A 186 8.59 21.73 -16.31
CA GLY A 186 8.95 21.65 -17.73
C GLY A 186 8.76 20.27 -18.35
N LYS A 187 9.79 19.77 -19.04
CA LYS A 187 9.77 18.47 -19.73
C LYS A 187 9.63 17.30 -18.75
N GLN A 188 10.25 17.39 -17.57
CA GLN A 188 10.20 16.30 -16.58
C GLN A 188 8.78 16.09 -16.05
N LEU A 189 8.06 17.18 -15.74
CA LEU A 189 6.67 17.08 -15.30
C LEU A 189 5.78 16.49 -16.39
N ARG A 190 5.85 17.01 -17.63
CA ARG A 190 5.05 16.50 -18.75
C ARG A 190 5.31 15.02 -19.05
N THR A 191 6.57 14.59 -18.97
CA THR A 191 6.93 13.18 -19.18
C THR A 191 6.37 12.31 -18.07
N SER A 192 6.44 12.76 -16.82
CA SER A 192 5.89 12.03 -15.68
C SER A 192 4.37 11.94 -15.74
N ASP A 193 3.69 13.04 -16.05
CA ASP A 193 2.23 13.05 -16.21
C ASP A 193 1.79 12.11 -17.35
N ALA A 194 2.49 12.12 -18.48
CA ALA A 194 2.22 11.16 -19.58
C ALA A 194 2.47 9.71 -19.17
N ASN A 195 3.53 9.42 -18.40
CA ASN A 195 3.77 8.08 -17.87
C ASN A 195 2.62 7.64 -16.94
N TYR A 196 2.14 8.52 -16.05
CA TYR A 196 1.02 8.22 -15.15
C TYR A 196 -0.32 8.02 -15.88
N THR A 197 -0.57 8.78 -16.96
CA THR A 197 -1.72 8.52 -17.84
C THR A 197 -1.61 7.15 -18.50
N ARG A 198 -0.43 6.82 -19.07
CA ARG A 198 -0.20 5.52 -19.68
C ARG A 198 -0.32 4.36 -18.68
N MET A 199 0.16 4.55 -17.44
CA MET A 199 0.00 3.56 -16.37
C MET A 199 -1.48 3.26 -16.10
N ALA A 200 -2.34 4.28 -16.05
CA ALA A 200 -3.78 4.09 -15.83
C ALA A 200 -4.45 3.35 -16.99
N GLU A 201 -4.10 3.69 -18.24
CA GLU A 201 -4.59 2.97 -19.42
C GLU A 201 -4.18 1.50 -19.43
N LEU A 202 -2.95 1.21 -19.01
CA LEU A 202 -2.44 -0.16 -18.89
C LEU A 202 -3.17 -0.92 -17.77
N ASP A 203 -3.36 -0.31 -16.61
CA ASP A 203 -4.09 -0.88 -15.46
C ASP A 203 -5.52 -1.27 -15.86
N ASP A 204 -6.25 -0.36 -16.51
CA ASP A 204 -7.60 -0.62 -17.05
C ASP A 204 -7.60 -1.76 -18.09
N SER A 205 -6.60 -1.77 -18.97
CA SER A 205 -6.41 -2.78 -20.02
C SER A 205 -6.05 -4.17 -19.48
N ILE A 206 -5.35 -4.24 -18.35
CA ILE A 206 -5.00 -5.47 -17.64
C ILE A 206 -6.22 -6.01 -16.87
N GLY A 207 -7.01 -5.11 -16.27
CA GLY A 207 -8.23 -5.46 -15.55
C GLY A 207 -9.39 -6.00 -16.41
N ASP A 208 -9.33 -5.85 -17.74
CA ASP A 208 -10.32 -6.43 -18.66
C ASP A 208 -10.15 -7.96 -18.77
N SER A 209 -10.94 -8.70 -17.98
CA SER A 209 -10.98 -10.17 -18.02
C SER A 209 -11.26 -10.77 -19.41
N GLY A 210 -12.02 -10.08 -20.25
CA GLY A 210 -12.29 -10.48 -21.63
C GLY A 210 -11.05 -10.40 -22.49
N ARG A 211 -10.24 -9.35 -22.33
CA ARG A 211 -8.94 -9.19 -22.98
C ARG A 211 -7.92 -10.20 -22.48
N VAL A 212 -7.82 -10.40 -21.16
CA VAL A 212 -6.95 -11.42 -20.55
C VAL A 212 -7.27 -12.81 -21.11
N ARG A 213 -8.55 -13.15 -21.29
CA ARG A 213 -8.94 -14.43 -21.88
C ARG A 213 -8.62 -14.53 -23.38
N LYS A 214 -8.89 -13.48 -24.15
CA LYS A 214 -8.81 -13.50 -25.63
C LYS A 214 -7.39 -13.33 -26.15
N THR A 215 -6.64 -12.36 -25.62
CA THR A 215 -5.30 -11.96 -26.10
C THR A 215 -4.32 -11.86 -24.92
N PRO A 216 -3.99 -12.99 -24.26
CA PRO A 216 -3.18 -12.97 -23.05
C PRO A 216 -1.74 -12.51 -23.27
N GLU A 217 -1.18 -12.70 -24.47
CA GLU A 217 0.15 -12.20 -24.82
C GLU A 217 0.21 -10.67 -24.74
N LYS A 218 -0.86 -9.99 -25.18
CA LYS A 218 -0.98 -8.54 -25.08
C LYS A 218 -1.18 -8.08 -23.63
N ALA A 219 -1.96 -8.84 -22.84
CA ALA A 219 -2.15 -8.53 -21.43
C ALA A 219 -0.85 -8.66 -20.63
N LEU A 220 -0.08 -9.72 -20.86
CA LEU A 220 1.23 -9.90 -20.22
C LEU A 220 2.26 -8.86 -20.70
N SER A 221 2.22 -8.49 -21.98
CA SER A 221 3.05 -7.39 -22.52
C SER A 221 2.71 -6.05 -21.88
N ASP A 222 1.43 -5.75 -21.64
CA ASP A 222 1.02 -4.54 -20.92
C ASP A 222 1.53 -4.56 -19.47
N CYS A 223 1.48 -5.72 -18.80
CA CYS A 223 2.07 -5.87 -17.47
C CYS A 223 3.57 -5.54 -17.48
N ARG A 224 4.29 -5.99 -18.51
CA ARG A 224 5.73 -5.68 -18.66
C ARG A 224 5.97 -4.19 -18.87
N GLU A 225 5.20 -3.55 -19.74
CA GLU A 225 5.30 -2.10 -19.97
C GLU A 225 5.00 -1.32 -18.67
N LEU A 226 3.98 -1.73 -17.92
CA LEU A 226 3.61 -1.12 -16.64
C LEU A 226 4.75 -1.25 -15.61
N LEU A 227 5.40 -2.42 -15.54
CA LEU A 227 6.57 -2.64 -14.68
C LEU A 227 7.73 -1.70 -15.04
N ASP A 228 8.01 -1.54 -16.34
CA ASP A 228 9.09 -0.66 -16.80
C ASP A 228 8.78 0.82 -16.51
N LEU A 229 7.50 1.22 -16.60
CA LEU A 229 7.05 2.54 -16.15
C LEU A 229 7.18 2.72 -14.63
N TYR A 230 6.85 1.71 -13.83
CA TYR A 230 7.04 1.75 -12.37
C TYR A 230 8.51 1.93 -12.01
N ARG A 231 9.41 1.19 -12.64
CA ARG A 231 10.87 1.34 -12.46
C ARG A 231 11.33 2.76 -12.84
N LYS A 232 10.85 3.28 -13.97
CA LYS A 232 11.20 4.63 -14.46
C LYS A 232 10.73 5.73 -13.51
N GLU A 233 9.54 5.60 -12.94
CA GLU A 233 8.98 6.55 -11.96
C GLU A 233 9.37 6.24 -10.51
N LYS A 234 10.17 5.19 -10.28
CA LYS A 234 10.65 4.73 -8.96
C LYS A 234 9.53 4.32 -8.00
N ILE A 235 8.45 3.77 -8.53
CA ILE A 235 7.33 3.24 -7.76
C ILE A 235 7.76 1.93 -7.10
N SER A 236 7.56 1.84 -5.79
CA SER A 236 7.96 0.71 -4.93
C SER A 236 6.90 0.31 -3.91
N ASP A 237 5.72 0.94 -3.96
CA ASP A 237 4.61 0.69 -3.04
C ASP A 237 3.74 -0.49 -3.51
N ALA A 238 2.58 -0.68 -2.87
CA ALA A 238 1.62 -1.76 -3.13
C ALA A 238 1.15 -1.90 -4.60
N ARG A 239 1.46 -0.95 -5.50
CA ARG A 239 1.25 -1.13 -6.94
C ARG A 239 2.13 -2.24 -7.53
N LEU A 240 3.37 -2.37 -7.07
CA LEU A 240 4.32 -3.34 -7.61
C LEU A 240 3.93 -4.80 -7.35
N PRO A 241 3.61 -5.22 -6.11
CA PRO A 241 3.13 -6.59 -5.88
C PRO A 241 1.80 -6.87 -6.59
N ARG A 242 0.85 -5.91 -6.64
CA ARG A 242 -0.41 -6.08 -7.39
C ARG A 242 -0.18 -6.39 -8.87
N LEU A 243 0.78 -5.72 -9.51
CA LEU A 243 1.15 -6.03 -10.89
C LEU A 243 1.68 -7.46 -11.07
N TYR A 244 2.48 -7.96 -10.11
CA TYR A 244 2.93 -9.35 -10.16
C TYR A 244 1.78 -10.34 -9.93
N TYR A 245 0.79 -9.97 -9.12
CA TYR A 245 -0.43 -10.74 -8.98
C TYR A 245 -1.23 -10.79 -10.29
N ASP A 246 -1.38 -9.67 -11.00
CA ASP A 246 -2.05 -9.65 -12.31
C ASP A 246 -1.34 -10.59 -13.31
N ALA A 247 -0.01 -10.51 -13.39
CA ALA A 247 0.79 -11.39 -14.25
C ALA A 247 0.65 -12.88 -13.86
N PHE A 248 0.62 -13.18 -12.56
CA PHE A 248 0.31 -14.52 -12.03
C PHE A 248 -1.07 -14.99 -12.50
N GLN A 249 -2.12 -14.19 -12.32
CA GLN A 249 -3.49 -14.55 -12.68
C GLN A 249 -3.64 -14.79 -14.19
N ILE A 250 -2.99 -13.96 -15.02
CA ILE A 250 -2.94 -14.16 -16.47
C ILE A 250 -2.32 -15.53 -16.79
N CYS A 251 -1.16 -15.86 -16.23
CA CYS A 251 -0.48 -17.14 -16.50
C CYS A 251 -1.33 -18.34 -16.07
N ILE A 252 -1.88 -18.29 -14.85
CA ILE A 252 -2.66 -19.39 -14.26
C ILE A 252 -3.99 -19.61 -14.96
N MET A 253 -4.65 -18.55 -15.44
CA MET A 253 -5.84 -18.69 -16.30
C MET A 253 -5.56 -19.53 -17.55
N HIS A 254 -4.35 -19.44 -18.08
CA HIS A 254 -3.92 -20.15 -19.29
C HIS A 254 -3.15 -21.43 -19.01
N GLY A 255 -3.10 -21.90 -17.75
CA GLY A 255 -2.50 -23.17 -17.36
C GLY A 255 -0.97 -23.15 -17.25
N ASP A 256 -0.33 -21.97 -17.31
CA ASP A 256 1.13 -21.83 -17.19
C ASP A 256 1.55 -21.79 -15.71
N GLN A 257 1.67 -22.96 -15.10
CA GLN A 257 2.05 -23.07 -13.69
C GLN A 257 3.51 -22.70 -13.45
N ALA A 258 4.39 -22.89 -14.45
CA ALA A 258 5.81 -22.54 -14.36
C ALA A 258 5.99 -21.02 -14.17
N ARG A 259 5.42 -20.20 -15.06
CA ARG A 259 5.48 -18.73 -14.90
C ARG A 259 4.61 -18.24 -13.77
N GLY A 260 3.45 -18.87 -13.55
CA GLY A 260 2.59 -18.55 -12.41
C GLY A 260 3.37 -18.61 -11.10
N ARG A 261 4.08 -19.72 -10.84
CA ARG A 261 4.92 -19.85 -9.65
C ARG A 261 5.94 -18.71 -9.50
N GLU A 262 6.66 -18.37 -10.58
CA GLU A 262 7.70 -17.33 -10.52
C GLU A 262 7.11 -15.92 -10.28
N PHE A 263 5.95 -15.61 -10.86
CA PHE A 263 5.22 -14.38 -10.57
C PHE A 263 4.68 -14.36 -9.14
N ALA A 264 4.19 -15.49 -8.63
CA ALA A 264 3.72 -15.61 -7.25
C ALA A 264 4.84 -15.34 -6.23
N LEU A 265 6.03 -15.91 -6.45
CA LEU A 265 7.20 -15.65 -5.61
C LEU A 265 7.66 -14.18 -5.64
N ARG A 266 7.61 -13.55 -6.82
CA ARG A 266 7.93 -12.11 -6.93
C ARG A 266 6.89 -11.25 -6.22
N CYS A 267 5.61 -11.59 -6.35
CA CYS A 267 4.52 -10.94 -5.62
C CYS A 267 4.76 -11.04 -4.10
N ALA A 268 4.98 -12.26 -3.58
CA ALA A 268 5.25 -12.49 -2.15
C ALA A 268 6.47 -11.70 -1.65
N LYS A 269 7.55 -11.65 -2.44
CA LYS A 269 8.75 -10.86 -2.11
C LYS A 269 8.45 -9.37 -1.96
N GLU A 270 7.73 -8.78 -2.91
CA GLU A 270 7.40 -7.35 -2.86
C GLU A 270 6.36 -7.05 -1.77
N TRP A 271 5.42 -7.96 -1.51
CA TRP A 271 4.51 -7.83 -0.38
C TRP A 271 5.23 -7.90 0.97
N THR A 272 6.25 -8.76 1.10
CA THR A 272 7.08 -8.83 2.30
C THR A 272 7.75 -7.49 2.60
N ILE A 273 8.20 -6.76 1.57
CA ILE A 273 8.77 -5.42 1.72
C ILE A 273 7.70 -4.42 2.17
N CYS A 274 6.49 -4.52 1.62
CA CYS A 274 5.41 -3.55 1.84
C CYS A 274 4.63 -3.75 3.15
N GLN A 275 4.53 -4.97 3.67
CA GLN A 275 3.62 -5.33 4.76
C GLN A 275 4.19 -6.31 5.78
N GLY A 276 5.42 -6.81 5.58
CA GLY A 276 6.02 -7.85 6.42
C GLY A 276 5.71 -9.27 5.92
N ASN A 277 6.47 -10.25 6.42
CA ASN A 277 6.39 -11.65 5.99
C ASN A 277 5.17 -12.41 6.54
N ASP A 278 4.49 -11.85 7.53
CA ASP A 278 3.33 -12.42 8.19
C ASP A 278 2.01 -11.74 7.75
N SER A 279 2.02 -10.97 6.65
CA SER A 279 0.78 -10.47 6.06
C SER A 279 0.04 -11.58 5.33
N GLU A 280 -1.29 -11.47 5.29
CA GLU A 280 -2.16 -12.44 4.58
C GLU A 280 -1.78 -12.53 3.09
N ASP A 281 -1.48 -11.38 2.46
CA ASP A 281 -1.02 -11.32 1.07
C ASP A 281 0.28 -12.11 0.83
N VAL A 282 1.23 -12.10 1.76
CA VAL A 282 2.48 -12.88 1.60
C VAL A 282 2.19 -14.37 1.73
N LEU A 283 1.43 -14.77 2.75
CA LEU A 283 1.12 -16.17 3.00
C LEU A 283 0.32 -16.78 1.84
N GLU A 284 -0.70 -16.07 1.33
CA GLU A 284 -1.49 -16.52 0.19
C GLU A 284 -0.62 -16.68 -1.07
N MET A 285 0.26 -15.72 -1.36
CA MET A 285 1.11 -15.82 -2.55
C MET A 285 2.17 -16.91 -2.45
N LEU A 286 2.63 -17.26 -1.24
CA LEU A 286 3.49 -18.43 -1.03
C LEU A 286 2.74 -19.74 -1.25
N ASP A 287 1.50 -19.84 -0.77
CA ASP A 287 0.64 -21.01 -1.03
C ASP A 287 0.37 -21.18 -2.54
N TYR A 288 0.12 -20.08 -3.26
CA TYR A 288 0.00 -20.11 -4.72
C TYR A 288 1.32 -20.41 -5.44
N ALA A 289 2.48 -20.08 -4.87
CA ALA A 289 3.75 -20.46 -5.46
C ALA A 289 3.99 -21.97 -5.36
N ASP A 290 3.60 -22.58 -4.24
CA ASP A 290 3.72 -24.03 -4.03
C ASP A 290 2.66 -24.81 -4.83
N PHE A 291 1.43 -24.28 -4.92
CA PHE A 291 0.31 -24.91 -5.60
C PHE A 291 -0.43 -23.92 -6.52
N PRO A 292 0.14 -23.52 -7.68
CA PRO A 292 -0.46 -22.48 -8.53
C PRO A 292 -1.83 -22.85 -9.10
N SER A 293 -2.13 -24.15 -9.22
CA SER A 293 -3.44 -24.65 -9.65
C SER A 293 -4.54 -24.56 -8.60
N SER A 294 -4.22 -24.19 -7.35
CA SER A 294 -5.23 -23.99 -6.28
C SER A 294 -5.99 -22.66 -6.44
N HIS A 295 -5.44 -21.69 -7.17
CA HIS A 295 -6.10 -20.42 -7.43
C HIS A 295 -7.37 -20.61 -8.28
N GLY A 296 -8.48 -19.99 -7.88
CA GLY A 296 -9.80 -20.21 -8.52
C GLY A 296 -9.89 -19.85 -10.00
N GLY A 297 -8.95 -19.06 -10.52
CA GLY A 297 -8.83 -18.74 -11.94
C GLY A 297 -8.11 -19.80 -12.80
N PHE A 298 -7.54 -20.85 -12.20
CA PHE A 298 -6.75 -21.85 -12.92
C PHE A 298 -7.54 -22.55 -14.03
N GLY A 299 -6.88 -22.74 -15.18
CA GLY A 299 -7.38 -23.58 -16.26
C GLY A 299 -8.57 -23.02 -17.04
N GLY A 300 -8.80 -21.71 -16.96
CA GLY A 300 -9.86 -21.04 -17.72
C GLY A 300 -9.76 -21.20 -19.25
N SER A 301 -8.56 -21.37 -19.83
CA SER A 301 -8.40 -21.61 -21.27
C SER A 301 -7.26 -22.56 -21.70
N MET A 302 -6.29 -22.86 -20.83
CA MET A 302 -5.18 -23.81 -21.08
C MET A 302 -4.28 -23.51 -22.30
N LYS A 303 -4.34 -22.30 -22.89
CA LYS A 303 -3.53 -21.91 -24.05
C LYS A 303 -2.01 -22.03 -23.85
N TRP A 304 -1.56 -21.97 -22.60
CA TRP A 304 -0.16 -21.94 -22.21
C TRP A 304 0.18 -23.06 -21.23
N GLU A 305 -0.53 -24.18 -21.31
CA GLU A 305 -0.38 -25.31 -20.39
C GLU A 305 1.08 -25.73 -20.22
N GLN A 306 1.59 -25.55 -19.00
CA GLN A 306 2.93 -25.96 -18.57
C GLN A 306 2.88 -26.32 -17.09
N SER A 307 3.52 -27.44 -16.71
CA SER A 307 3.73 -27.78 -15.30
C SER A 307 4.86 -26.95 -14.69
N ILE A 308 4.97 -26.93 -13.36
CA ILE A 308 6.05 -26.25 -12.63
C ILE A 308 7.44 -26.78 -13.06
N ASP A 309 7.54 -28.05 -13.49
CA ASP A 309 8.80 -28.64 -13.94
C ASP A 309 9.37 -28.02 -15.22
N ALA A 310 8.57 -27.22 -15.94
CA ALA A 310 8.99 -26.50 -17.14
C ALA A 310 9.82 -25.24 -16.86
N ILE A 311 10.06 -24.88 -15.59
CA ILE A 311 10.93 -23.75 -15.23
C ILE A 311 12.37 -24.02 -15.71
N PRO A 312 12.95 -23.14 -16.56
CA PRO A 312 14.30 -23.33 -17.09
C PRO A 312 15.37 -23.39 -16.00
N ARG A 313 16.35 -24.28 -16.16
CA ARG A 313 17.52 -24.42 -15.27
C ARG A 313 18.78 -23.90 -15.96
N GLY A 314 19.72 -23.35 -15.18
CA GLY A 314 21.03 -22.91 -15.67
C GLY A 314 20.99 -21.68 -16.59
N LYS A 315 19.88 -20.93 -16.57
CA LYS A 315 19.72 -19.67 -17.30
C LYS A 315 20.29 -18.50 -16.52
N THR A 316 20.83 -17.51 -17.23
CA THR A 316 21.18 -16.20 -16.65
C THR A 316 19.92 -15.43 -16.24
N GLU A 317 20.08 -14.40 -15.40
CA GLU A 317 18.95 -13.54 -14.99
C GLU A 317 18.25 -12.89 -16.20
N GLU A 318 19.01 -12.46 -17.21
CA GLU A 318 18.45 -11.87 -18.44
C GLU A 318 17.63 -12.90 -19.24
N GLU A 319 18.13 -14.13 -19.37
CA GLU A 319 17.38 -15.19 -20.04
C GLU A 319 16.13 -15.59 -19.26
N MET A 320 16.20 -15.60 -17.93
CA MET A 320 15.03 -15.85 -17.08
C MET A 320 13.99 -14.75 -17.22
N GLU A 321 14.41 -13.48 -17.31
CA GLU A 321 13.49 -12.36 -17.58
C GLU A 321 12.81 -12.50 -18.94
N LYS A 322 13.55 -12.83 -20.00
CA LYS A 322 12.97 -13.03 -21.34
C LYS A 322 11.96 -14.16 -21.35
N TRP A 323 12.32 -15.29 -20.76
CA TRP A 323 11.40 -16.42 -20.63
C TRP A 323 10.15 -16.04 -19.83
N LEU A 324 10.30 -15.44 -18.65
CA LEU A 324 9.19 -15.10 -17.76
C LEU A 324 8.17 -14.18 -18.43
N TRP A 325 8.66 -13.18 -19.17
CA TRP A 325 7.82 -12.19 -19.86
C TRP A 325 7.45 -12.55 -21.30
N ARG A 326 7.83 -13.75 -21.78
CA ARG A 326 7.59 -14.22 -23.16
C ARG A 326 8.12 -13.23 -24.21
N LEU A 327 9.36 -12.77 -24.04
CA LEU A 327 10.02 -11.79 -24.91
C LEU A 327 10.85 -12.42 -26.05
N ASP A 328 10.60 -13.70 -26.35
CA ASP A 328 11.34 -14.49 -27.34
C ASP A 328 10.85 -14.31 -28.78
#